data_AF-A0A376UAN0-F1
#
_entry.id   AF-A0A376UAN0-F1
#
_cell.length_a   1.000
_cell.length_b   1.000
_cell.length_c   1.000
_cell.angle_alpha   90.00
_cell.angle_beta   90.00
_cell.angle_gamma   90.00
#
_symmetry.space_group_name_H-M   'P 1'
#
loop_
_entity.id
_entity.type
_entity.pdbx_description
1 polymer ?
#
loop_
_entity_poly.entity_id
_entity_poly.type
_entity_poly.pdbx_seq_one_letter_code
_entity_poly.pdbx_strand_id
1 'polypeptide(L)'
;MMLLGLTKYTEHVNNNAFTSYMAYYNVQQALSIARQFGCSDDAFIHRAEMFLKELRLPEIQPDGVLPQDDSFMAKPAINLAKYKAAAGKQTILLDYSRAEVNEMQILKQADVVMLNYMLPEQFSAASCLANLQFYEPRTIHDSSLSKAIHGIVAARCGLLTQSYQFWREGTEIDLGADPHSCDDGIHAAATGAIWLGAIQGFAGVSVA
;
A
#
# COMPACT_ATOMS: atom_id res chain seq x y z
N MET A 1 -10.58 16.18 3.78
CA MET A 1 -11.59 15.13 4.00
C MET A 1 -10.97 14.10 4.90
N MET A 2 -11.63 13.76 6.00
CA MET A 2 -11.15 12.77 6.96
C MET A 2 -11.36 11.37 6.37
N LEU A 3 -10.30 10.59 6.23
CA LEU A 3 -10.27 9.36 5.45
C LEU A 3 -9.61 8.22 6.24
N LEU A 4 -9.93 6.99 5.84
CA LEU A 4 -9.20 5.77 6.20
C LEU A 4 -8.32 5.39 5.00
N GLY A 5 -7.01 5.24 5.23
CA GLY A 5 -6.10 4.65 4.24
C GLY A 5 -6.28 3.14 4.11
N LEU A 6 -5.41 2.46 3.36
CA LEU A 6 -5.41 0.99 3.30
C LEU A 6 -5.01 0.36 4.63
N THR A 7 -4.19 1.05 5.41
CA THR A 7 -3.91 0.65 6.79
C THR A 7 -5.13 0.92 7.68
N LYS A 8 -5.83 -0.14 8.09
CA LYS A 8 -6.98 -0.07 9.03
C LYS A 8 -6.59 0.36 10.46
N TYR A 9 -5.33 0.71 10.69
CA TYR A 9 -4.83 1.21 11.98
C TYR A 9 -4.64 2.72 11.97
N THR A 10 -4.71 3.35 10.79
CA THR A 10 -4.67 4.80 10.66
C THR A 10 -6.07 5.31 10.34
N GLU A 11 -6.67 5.95 11.32
CA GLU A 11 -8.01 6.52 11.25
C GLU A 11 -7.94 8.04 11.36
N HIS A 12 -8.95 8.70 10.81
CA HIS A 12 -9.12 10.14 10.94
C HIS A 12 -7.98 11.00 10.36
N VAL A 13 -7.31 10.54 9.29
CA VAL A 13 -6.24 11.29 8.62
C VAL A 13 -6.75 12.12 7.45
N ASN A 14 -5.96 13.12 7.06
CA ASN A 14 -6.22 13.95 5.89
C ASN A 14 -5.22 13.63 4.77
N ASN A 15 -5.69 13.64 3.53
CA ASN A 15 -4.86 13.54 2.33
C ASN A 15 -3.98 12.28 2.30
N ASN A 16 -4.55 11.12 2.66
CA ASN A 16 -3.83 9.85 2.52
C ASN A 16 -3.37 9.65 1.06
N ALA A 17 -2.09 9.41 0.86
CA ALA A 17 -1.44 9.33 -0.44
C ALA A 17 -2.09 8.30 -1.35
N PHE A 18 -2.27 7.07 -0.89
CA PHE A 18 -2.93 6.04 -1.69
C PHE A 18 -4.31 6.49 -2.15
N THR A 19 -5.13 7.00 -1.22
CA THR A 19 -6.50 7.44 -1.51
C THR A 19 -6.52 8.62 -2.49
N SER A 20 -5.71 9.65 -2.26
CA SER A 20 -5.65 10.84 -3.11
C SER A 20 -5.16 10.49 -4.52
N TYR A 21 -4.07 9.73 -4.66
CA TYR A 21 -3.55 9.36 -5.98
C TYR A 21 -4.50 8.44 -6.75
N MET A 22 -5.12 7.46 -6.09
CA MET A 22 -6.09 6.58 -6.76
C MET A 22 -7.38 7.33 -7.14
N ALA A 23 -7.83 8.29 -6.33
CA ALA A 23 -8.96 9.15 -6.67
C ALA A 23 -8.64 10.05 -7.88
N TYR A 24 -7.44 10.65 -7.90
CA TYR A 24 -6.96 11.41 -9.04
C TYR A 24 -6.93 10.55 -10.30
N TYR A 25 -6.27 9.39 -10.24
CA TYR A 25 -6.17 8.45 -11.35
C TYR A 25 -7.55 8.06 -11.88
N ASN A 26 -8.48 7.69 -11.01
CA ASN A 26 -9.82 7.28 -11.42
C ASN A 26 -10.58 8.42 -12.14
N VAL A 27 -10.58 9.63 -11.57
CA VAL A 27 -11.26 10.78 -12.20
C VAL A 27 -10.57 11.20 -13.51
N GLN A 28 -9.25 11.13 -13.57
CA GLN A 28 -8.48 11.39 -14.79
C GLN A 28 -8.86 10.39 -15.91
N GLN A 29 -8.93 9.10 -15.58
CA GLN A 29 -9.33 8.06 -16.54
C GLN A 29 -10.77 8.24 -17.00
N ALA A 30 -11.70 8.53 -16.08
CA ALA A 30 -13.09 8.80 -16.42
C ALA A 30 -13.24 10.01 -17.35
N LEU A 31 -12.51 11.09 -17.09
CA LEU A 31 -12.50 12.29 -17.93
C LEU A 31 -11.88 12.01 -19.31
N SER A 32 -10.80 11.24 -19.36
CA SER A 32 -10.15 10.82 -20.61
C SER A 32 -11.11 10.02 -21.49
N ILE A 33 -11.76 9.00 -20.92
CA ILE A 33 -12.75 8.17 -21.61
C ILE A 33 -13.95 9.00 -22.04
N ALA A 34 -14.49 9.86 -21.17
CA ALA A 34 -15.62 10.72 -21.49
C ALA A 34 -15.33 11.60 -22.73
N ARG A 35 -14.13 12.19 -22.80
CA ARG A 35 -13.70 12.98 -23.96
C ARG A 35 -13.50 12.11 -25.20
N GLN A 36 -12.86 10.95 -25.06
CA GLN A 36 -12.60 10.02 -26.16
C GLN A 36 -13.89 9.55 -26.85
N PHE A 37 -14.95 9.29 -26.08
CA PHE A 37 -16.24 8.81 -26.59
C PHE A 37 -17.27 9.93 -26.81
N GLY A 38 -16.87 11.20 -26.73
CA GLY A 38 -17.75 12.33 -27.03
C GLY A 38 -18.91 12.50 -26.05
N CYS A 39 -18.68 12.26 -24.75
CA CYS A 39 -19.67 12.52 -23.70
C CYS A 39 -20.11 13.98 -23.73
N SER A 40 -21.43 14.20 -23.75
CA SER A 40 -22.04 15.54 -23.81
C SER A 40 -22.45 16.09 -22.43
N ASP A 41 -22.08 15.44 -21.33
CA ASP A 41 -22.34 15.94 -19.97
C ASP A 41 -21.26 16.95 -19.56
N ASP A 42 -21.42 18.19 -20.00
CA ASP A 42 -20.53 19.30 -19.67
C ASP A 42 -20.41 19.54 -18.15
N ALA A 43 -21.47 19.25 -17.39
CA ALA A 43 -21.47 19.44 -15.95
C ALA A 43 -20.58 18.39 -15.26
N PHE A 44 -20.60 17.14 -15.73
CA PHE A 44 -19.65 16.11 -15.29
C PHE A 44 -18.22 16.49 -15.64
N ILE A 45 -17.97 16.87 -16.90
CA ILE A 45 -16.63 17.26 -17.40
C ILE A 45 -16.06 18.39 -16.52
N HIS A 46 -16.84 19.45 -16.31
CA HIS A 46 -16.42 20.59 -15.51
C HIS A 46 -16.12 20.21 -14.06
N ARG A 47 -16.98 19.40 -13.41
CA ARG A 47 -16.73 18.93 -12.04
C ARG A 47 -15.49 18.06 -11.93
N ALA A 48 -15.25 17.18 -12.91
CA ALA A 48 -14.07 16.32 -12.94
C ALA A 48 -12.79 17.15 -13.10
N GLU A 49 -12.78 18.13 -14.01
CA GLU A 49 -11.65 19.05 -14.18
C GLU A 49 -11.36 19.85 -12.91
N MET A 50 -12.41 20.40 -12.26
CA MET A 50 -12.28 21.12 -11.00
C MET A 50 -11.74 20.21 -9.89
N PHE A 51 -12.26 18.99 -9.78
CA PHE A 51 -11.77 18.01 -8.81
C PHE A 51 -10.28 17.71 -9.00
N LEU A 52 -9.84 17.43 -10.23
CA LEU A 52 -8.42 17.15 -10.51
C LEU A 52 -7.51 18.35 -10.22
N LYS A 53 -8.02 19.57 -10.39
CA LYS A 53 -7.28 20.82 -10.12
C LYS A 53 -7.17 21.11 -8.62
N GLU A 54 -8.19 20.80 -7.84
CA GLU A 54 -8.28 21.15 -6.42
C GLU A 54 -7.81 20.01 -5.49
N LEU A 55 -7.79 18.77 -5.98
CA LEU A 55 -7.37 17.63 -5.18
C LEU A 55 -5.91 17.75 -4.78
N ARG A 56 -5.67 17.70 -3.47
CA ARG A 56 -4.32 17.72 -2.90
C ARG A 56 -3.69 16.33 -2.97
N LEU A 57 -2.58 16.24 -3.69
CA LEU A 57 -1.70 15.07 -3.71
C LEU A 57 -0.50 15.32 -2.79
N PRO A 58 -0.14 14.38 -1.89
CA PRO A 58 1.13 14.44 -1.20
C PRO A 58 2.29 14.46 -2.20
N GLU A 59 3.34 15.23 -1.88
CA GLU A 59 4.53 15.35 -2.70
C GLU A 59 5.69 14.56 -2.08
N ILE A 60 6.54 14.00 -2.95
CA ILE A 60 7.75 13.29 -2.55
C ILE A 60 8.71 14.28 -1.88
N GLN A 61 9.18 13.95 -0.68
CA GLN A 61 10.10 14.77 0.08
C GLN A 61 11.53 14.71 -0.48
N PRO A 62 12.44 15.63 -0.09
CA PRO A 62 13.82 15.63 -0.59
C PRO A 62 14.60 14.33 -0.35
N ASP A 63 14.20 13.53 0.64
CA ASP A 63 14.77 12.21 0.94
C ASP A 63 14.22 11.08 0.04
N GLY A 64 13.32 11.41 -0.89
CA GLY A 64 12.70 10.48 -1.82
C GLY A 64 11.45 9.79 -1.28
N VAL A 65 11.04 10.06 -0.03
CA VAL A 65 9.88 9.42 0.60
C VAL A 65 8.61 10.22 0.37
N LEU A 66 7.56 9.56 -0.10
CA LEU A 66 6.21 10.10 -0.17
C LEU A 66 5.54 10.00 1.22
N PRO A 67 5.11 11.10 1.84
CA PRO A 67 4.35 11.05 3.10
C PRO A 67 3.03 10.30 2.91
N GLN A 68 2.71 9.39 3.83
CA GLN A 68 1.47 8.63 3.77
C GLN A 68 0.25 9.53 3.88
N ASP A 69 0.31 10.54 4.74
CA ASP A 69 -0.74 11.51 5.00
C ASP A 69 -0.09 12.77 5.63
N ASP A 70 -0.91 13.77 5.94
CA ASP A 70 -0.44 15.06 6.46
C ASP A 70 0.31 14.98 7.80
N SER A 71 0.11 13.93 8.62
CA SER A 71 0.66 13.85 9.98
C SER A 71 1.62 12.69 10.23
N PHE A 72 1.59 11.63 9.40
CA PHE A 72 2.34 10.39 9.62
C PHE A 72 3.83 10.59 9.91
N MET A 73 4.49 11.49 9.17
CA MET A 73 5.93 11.73 9.29
C MET A 73 6.33 12.33 10.65
N ALA A 74 5.40 13.02 11.32
CA ALA A 74 5.62 13.61 12.64
C ALA A 74 5.34 12.65 13.81
N LYS A 75 4.68 11.52 13.55
CA LYS A 75 4.33 10.53 14.59
C LYS A 75 5.58 9.80 15.10
N PRO A 76 5.63 9.42 16.39
CA PRO A 76 6.72 8.60 16.92
C PRO A 76 6.82 7.24 16.21
N ALA A 77 8.05 6.83 15.92
CA ALA A 77 8.38 5.48 15.47
C ALA A 77 8.76 4.60 16.67
N ILE A 78 8.37 3.33 16.63
CA ILE A 78 8.75 2.34 17.64
C ILE A 78 9.41 1.13 16.98
N ASN A 79 10.11 0.31 17.77
CA ASN A 79 10.64 -0.95 17.29
C ASN A 79 9.50 -1.99 17.12
N LEU A 80 9.23 -2.38 15.88
CA LEU A 80 8.17 -3.32 15.53
C LEU A 80 8.61 -4.78 15.39
N ALA A 81 9.88 -5.09 15.63
CA ALA A 81 10.44 -6.43 15.37
C ALA A 81 9.65 -7.57 16.04
N LYS A 82 9.23 -7.39 17.31
CA LYS A 82 8.47 -8.43 18.02
C LYS A 82 7.07 -8.65 17.43
N TYR A 83 6.44 -7.61 16.89
CA TYR A 83 5.10 -7.70 16.29
C TYR A 83 5.17 -8.28 14.88
N LYS A 84 6.20 -7.92 14.10
CA LYS A 84 6.48 -8.50 12.77
C LYS A 84 6.72 -10.01 12.84
N ALA A 85 7.40 -10.49 13.89
CA ALA A 85 7.62 -11.93 14.11
C ALA A 85 6.33 -12.71 14.38
N ALA A 86 5.26 -12.04 14.83
CA ALA A 86 3.94 -12.63 15.09
C ALA A 86 2.86 -12.03 14.16
N ALA A 87 3.26 -11.64 12.95
CA ALA A 87 2.37 -11.02 11.97
C ALA A 87 1.11 -11.86 11.71
N GLY A 88 -0.02 -11.17 11.55
CA GLY A 88 -1.33 -11.78 11.29
C GLY A 88 -2.14 -12.08 12.56
N LYS A 89 -1.51 -11.97 13.75
CA LYS A 89 -2.15 -12.25 15.04
C LYS A 89 -2.58 -10.99 15.81
N GLN A 90 -2.40 -9.80 15.23
CA GLN A 90 -2.76 -8.52 15.86
C GLN A 90 -2.15 -8.31 17.25
N THR A 91 -0.97 -8.88 17.51
CA THR A 91 -0.32 -8.87 18.82
C THR A 91 0.02 -7.48 19.33
N ILE A 92 0.18 -6.49 18.43
CA ILE A 92 0.33 -5.08 18.79
C ILE A 92 -0.84 -4.55 19.64
N LEU A 93 -2.06 -5.07 19.42
CA LEU A 93 -3.27 -4.65 20.13
C LEU A 93 -3.38 -5.25 21.54
N LEU A 94 -2.44 -6.12 21.92
CA LEU A 94 -2.32 -6.62 23.30
C LEU A 94 -1.50 -5.64 24.16
N ASP A 95 -0.61 -4.87 23.53
CA ASP A 95 0.30 -3.94 24.21
C ASP A 95 -0.14 -2.47 24.06
N TYR A 96 -0.85 -2.13 22.99
CA TYR A 96 -1.33 -0.78 22.69
C TYR A 96 -2.79 -0.77 22.27
N SER A 97 -3.53 0.24 22.70
CA SER A 97 -4.86 0.53 22.17
C SER A 97 -4.80 0.96 20.71
N ARG A 98 -5.93 0.85 20.00
CA ARG A 98 -6.06 1.37 18.61
C ARG A 98 -5.75 2.86 18.51
N ALA A 99 -6.15 3.64 19.52
CA ALA A 99 -5.87 5.07 19.59
C ALA A 99 -4.36 5.33 19.67
N GLU A 100 -3.62 4.58 20.49
CA GLU A 100 -2.16 4.70 20.56
C GLU A 100 -1.48 4.27 19.26
N VAL A 101 -1.92 3.18 18.64
CA VAL A 101 -1.41 2.74 17.33
C VAL A 101 -1.64 3.81 16.26
N ASN A 102 -2.78 4.50 16.28
CA ASN A 102 -3.07 5.58 15.33
C ASN A 102 -2.09 6.76 15.47
N GLU A 103 -1.57 7.01 16.67
CA GLU A 103 -0.61 8.09 16.94
C GLU A 103 0.85 7.67 16.75
N MET A 104 1.12 6.51 16.14
CA MET A 104 2.47 6.01 15.85
C MET A 104 2.68 5.72 14.36
N GLN A 105 3.95 5.62 13.94
CA GLN A 105 4.33 5.19 12.59
C GLN A 105 4.19 3.66 12.43
N ILE A 106 2.95 3.15 12.52
CA ILE A 106 2.65 1.72 12.46
C ILE A 106 1.62 1.44 11.37
N LEU A 107 1.97 0.53 10.48
CA LEU A 107 1.12 0.12 9.36
C LEU A 107 0.72 -1.33 9.48
N LYS A 108 -0.59 -1.58 9.38
CA LYS A 108 -1.10 -2.95 9.31
C LYS A 108 -0.61 -3.68 8.06
N GLN A 109 -0.56 -2.96 6.93
CA GLN A 109 -0.28 -3.50 5.60
C GLN A 109 0.28 -2.41 4.68
N ALA A 110 0.57 -2.78 3.42
CA ALA A 110 1.05 -1.84 2.41
C ALA A 110 0.02 -0.70 2.16
N ASP A 111 0.49 0.54 2.21
CA ASP A 111 -0.28 1.76 1.87
C ASP A 111 0.45 2.54 0.76
N VAL A 112 1.48 3.33 1.07
CA VAL A 112 2.35 3.95 0.05
C VAL A 112 3.06 2.90 -0.81
N VAL A 113 3.49 1.78 -0.23
CA VAL A 113 4.06 0.65 -0.99
C VAL A 113 3.03 0.05 -1.94
N MET A 114 1.73 0.04 -1.57
CA MET A 114 0.67 -0.38 -2.50
C MET A 114 0.52 0.64 -3.64
N LEU A 115 0.66 1.93 -3.37
CA LEU A 115 0.64 2.96 -4.41
C LEU A 115 1.80 2.77 -5.40
N ASN A 116 3.01 2.48 -4.93
CA ASN A 116 4.15 2.11 -5.79
C ASN A 116 3.89 0.84 -6.63
N TYR A 117 3.08 -0.09 -6.13
CA TYR A 117 2.67 -1.27 -6.89
C TYR A 117 1.63 -0.94 -7.97
N MET A 118 0.60 -0.16 -7.62
CA MET A 118 -0.57 0.12 -8.47
C MET A 118 -0.29 1.13 -9.58
N LEU A 119 0.49 2.18 -9.28
CA LEU A 119 0.82 3.27 -10.22
C LEU A 119 2.35 3.44 -10.33
N PRO A 120 3.10 2.41 -10.78
CA PRO A 120 4.55 2.42 -10.78
C PRO A 120 5.16 3.56 -11.62
N GLU A 121 4.46 4.00 -12.66
CA GLU A 121 4.86 5.10 -13.55
C GLU A 121 4.90 6.47 -12.88
N GLN A 122 4.25 6.63 -11.72
CA GLN A 122 4.27 7.87 -10.95
C GLN A 122 5.55 8.03 -10.13
N PHE A 123 6.40 7.01 -10.06
CA PHE A 123 7.55 6.98 -9.17
C PHE A 123 8.84 6.68 -9.91
N SER A 124 9.88 7.46 -9.62
CA SER A 124 11.24 7.09 -10.00
C SER A 124 11.67 5.82 -9.28
N ALA A 125 12.63 5.09 -9.85
CA ALA A 125 13.22 3.92 -9.17
C ALA A 125 13.81 4.29 -7.78
N ALA A 126 14.40 5.48 -7.67
CA ALA A 126 14.96 5.98 -6.41
C ALA A 126 13.86 6.24 -5.36
N SER A 127 12.76 6.89 -5.75
CA SER A 127 11.62 7.14 -4.85
C SER A 127 10.91 5.85 -4.45
N CYS A 128 10.78 4.90 -5.38
CA CYS A 128 10.22 3.58 -5.10
C CYS A 128 11.04 2.83 -4.04
N LEU A 129 12.37 2.84 -4.19
CA LEU A 129 13.29 2.24 -3.21
C LEU A 129 13.23 2.97 -1.85
N ALA A 130 13.23 4.30 -1.86
CA ALA A 130 13.14 5.11 -0.63
C ALA A 130 11.83 4.84 0.13
N ASN A 131 10.70 4.82 -0.58
CA ASN A 131 9.41 4.45 -0.01
C ASN A 131 9.44 3.04 0.61
N LEU A 132 9.94 2.05 -0.12
CA LEU A 132 10.02 0.67 0.37
C LEU A 132 10.86 0.58 1.65
N GLN A 133 12.05 1.17 1.65
CA GLN A 133 12.96 1.17 2.80
C GLN A 133 12.40 1.94 4.01
N PHE A 134 11.61 2.98 3.77
CA PHE A 134 10.97 3.74 4.84
C PHE A 134 9.77 2.99 5.44
N TYR A 135 8.89 2.44 4.61
CA TYR A 135 7.61 1.88 5.05
C TYR A 135 7.66 0.41 5.47
N GLU A 136 8.56 -0.40 4.91
CA GLU A 136 8.67 -1.81 5.29
C GLU A 136 8.98 -2.02 6.78
N PRO A 137 9.94 -1.28 7.40
CA PRO A 137 10.21 -1.42 8.83
C PRO A 137 9.05 -0.98 9.72
N ARG A 138 8.16 -0.13 9.18
CA ARG A 138 6.97 0.42 9.83
C ARG A 138 5.72 -0.45 9.61
N THR A 139 5.83 -1.50 8.80
CA THR A 139 4.72 -2.39 8.47
C THR A 139 4.83 -3.70 9.26
N ILE A 140 3.78 -4.04 10.02
CA ILE A 140 3.75 -5.27 10.82
C ILE A 140 3.20 -6.48 10.06
N HIS A 141 2.67 -6.28 8.85
CA HIS A 141 2.15 -7.31 7.97
C HIS A 141 0.99 -8.14 8.58
N ASP A 142 0.11 -7.49 9.35
CA ASP A 142 -1.10 -8.07 9.95
C ASP A 142 -2.23 -8.36 8.93
N SER A 143 -1.87 -8.36 7.65
CA SER A 143 -2.77 -8.63 6.53
C SER A 143 -2.07 -9.58 5.57
N SER A 144 -2.78 -10.64 5.17
CA SER A 144 -2.26 -11.68 4.29
C SER A 144 -1.80 -11.14 2.92
N LEU A 145 -2.33 -9.99 2.48
CA LEU A 145 -1.92 -9.33 1.25
C LEU A 145 -0.60 -8.55 1.37
N SER A 146 -0.21 -8.17 2.59
CA SER A 146 0.85 -7.17 2.79
C SER A 146 2.20 -7.62 2.26
N LYS A 147 2.63 -8.84 2.60
CA LYS A 147 3.95 -9.36 2.22
C LYS A 147 4.08 -9.52 0.72
N ALA A 148 3.06 -10.06 0.05
CA ALA A 148 3.09 -10.25 -1.41
C ALA A 148 3.31 -8.93 -2.16
N ILE A 149 2.64 -7.85 -1.76
CA ILE A 149 2.83 -6.52 -2.36
C ILE A 149 4.23 -5.97 -2.09
N HIS A 150 4.74 -6.08 -0.86
CA HIS A 150 6.12 -5.72 -0.55
C HIS A 150 7.13 -6.54 -1.36
N GLY A 151 6.84 -7.83 -1.58
CA GLY A 151 7.66 -8.72 -2.39
C GLY A 151 7.75 -8.29 -3.85
N ILE A 152 6.62 -7.91 -4.46
CA ILE A 152 6.58 -7.40 -5.84
C ILE A 152 7.37 -6.09 -5.95
N VAL A 153 7.15 -5.14 -5.03
CA VAL A 153 7.86 -3.85 -5.05
C VAL A 153 9.35 -4.05 -4.79
N ALA A 154 9.72 -4.93 -3.87
CA ALA A 154 11.12 -5.30 -3.62
C ALA A 154 11.80 -5.87 -4.87
N ALA A 155 11.12 -6.71 -5.65
CA ALA A 155 11.65 -7.20 -6.93
C ALA A 155 11.91 -6.05 -7.92
N ARG A 156 10.96 -5.12 -8.06
CA ARG A 156 11.11 -3.92 -8.92
C ARG A 156 12.26 -3.01 -8.46
N CYS A 157 12.56 -2.99 -7.17
CA CYS A 157 13.70 -2.27 -6.60
C CYS A 157 15.03 -3.05 -6.67
N GLY A 158 15.06 -4.26 -7.25
CA GLY A 158 16.25 -5.11 -7.32
C GLY A 158 16.62 -5.83 -6.02
N LEU A 159 15.77 -5.79 -5.00
CA LEU A 159 15.97 -6.44 -3.70
C LEU A 159 15.47 -7.89 -3.74
N LEU A 160 16.08 -8.71 -4.59
CA LEU A 160 15.59 -10.06 -4.92
C LEU A 160 15.52 -11.01 -3.71
N THR A 161 16.51 -10.94 -2.80
CA THR A 161 16.51 -11.77 -1.58
C THR A 161 15.31 -11.45 -0.68
N GLN A 162 15.05 -10.16 -0.44
CA GLN A 162 13.91 -9.69 0.35
C GLN A 162 12.59 -10.01 -0.34
N SER A 163 12.54 -9.82 -1.66
CA SER A 163 11.38 -10.19 -2.49
C SER A 163 11.03 -11.67 -2.37
N TYR A 164 12.01 -12.55 -2.49
CA TYR A 164 11.83 -14.00 -2.35
C TYR A 164 11.36 -14.40 -0.95
N GLN A 165 11.92 -13.80 0.10
CA GLN A 165 11.47 -14.02 1.48
C GLN A 165 9.98 -13.67 1.62
N PHE A 166 9.56 -12.48 1.20
CA PHE A 166 8.16 -12.07 1.27
C PHE A 166 7.22 -12.97 0.45
N TRP A 167 7.64 -13.34 -0.76
CA TRP A 167 6.84 -14.22 -1.62
C TRP A 167 6.66 -15.60 -0.97
N ARG A 168 7.76 -16.19 -0.48
CA ARG A 168 7.74 -17.49 0.21
C ARG A 168 6.85 -17.45 1.45
N GLU A 169 7.00 -16.43 2.30
CA GLU A 169 6.14 -16.28 3.47
C GLU A 169 4.66 -16.14 3.09
N GLY A 170 4.35 -15.54 1.94
CA GLY A 170 3.00 -15.52 1.38
C GLY A 170 2.47 -16.92 1.01
N THR A 171 3.32 -17.78 0.46
CA THR A 171 2.96 -19.18 0.13
C THR A 171 2.72 -20.05 1.37
N GLU A 172 3.31 -19.67 2.51
CA GLU A 172 3.21 -20.40 3.78
C GLU A 172 2.03 -19.91 4.66
N ILE A 173 1.22 -18.95 4.20
CA ILE A 173 0.06 -18.46 4.98
C ILE A 173 -0.95 -19.59 5.23
N ASP A 174 -1.42 -20.25 4.18
CA ASP A 174 -2.42 -21.34 4.28
C ASP A 174 -1.78 -22.73 4.36
N LEU A 175 -0.55 -22.88 3.87
CA LEU A 175 0.14 -24.18 3.75
C LEU A 175 1.39 -24.30 4.64
N GLY A 176 1.58 -23.36 5.56
CA GLY A 176 2.73 -23.30 6.45
C GLY A 176 2.59 -24.17 7.69
N ALA A 177 3.36 -23.80 8.72
CA ALA A 177 3.48 -24.57 9.95
C ALA A 177 2.29 -24.38 10.94
N ASP A 178 1.45 -23.38 10.74
CA ASP A 178 0.30 -23.12 11.61
C ASP A 178 -0.94 -23.83 11.04
N PRO A 179 -1.37 -24.98 11.59
CA PRO A 179 -2.44 -25.79 11.01
C PRO A 179 -3.83 -25.13 11.12
N HIS A 180 -3.95 -24.06 11.91
CA HIS A 180 -5.21 -23.33 12.13
C HIS A 180 -5.29 -22.03 11.33
N SER A 181 -4.29 -21.75 10.49
CA SER A 181 -4.22 -20.46 9.78
C SER A 181 -5.36 -20.23 8.80
N CYS A 182 -6.00 -21.29 8.28
CA CYS A 182 -7.09 -21.22 7.31
C CYS A 182 -8.38 -21.90 7.79
N ASP A 183 -8.59 -22.06 9.09
CA ASP A 183 -9.80 -22.68 9.66
C ASP A 183 -11.07 -21.91 9.25
N ASP A 184 -10.98 -20.59 9.14
CA ASP A 184 -12.07 -19.70 8.68
C ASP A 184 -12.21 -19.64 7.15
N GLY A 185 -11.32 -20.33 6.41
CA GLY A 185 -11.27 -20.37 4.95
C GLY A 185 -9.92 -19.93 4.38
N ILE A 186 -9.74 -20.17 3.07
CA ILE A 186 -8.52 -19.82 2.36
C ILE A 186 -8.33 -18.30 2.26
N HIS A 187 -7.08 -17.83 2.32
CA HIS A 187 -6.76 -16.44 2.09
C HIS A 187 -6.75 -16.14 0.58
N ALA A 188 -7.94 -15.99 -0.02
CA ALA A 188 -8.11 -15.84 -1.47
C ALA A 188 -7.27 -14.70 -2.08
N ALA A 189 -7.21 -13.55 -1.40
CA ALA A 189 -6.39 -12.42 -1.84
C ALA A 189 -4.88 -12.74 -1.84
N ALA A 190 -4.40 -13.45 -0.80
CA ALA A 190 -3.01 -13.89 -0.72
C ALA A 190 -2.69 -14.93 -1.80
N THR A 191 -3.61 -15.86 -2.06
CA THR A 191 -3.48 -16.86 -3.14
C THR A 191 -3.29 -16.21 -4.50
N GLY A 192 -4.11 -15.20 -4.84
CA GLY A 192 -3.91 -14.43 -6.07
C GLY A 192 -2.59 -13.65 -6.07
N ALA A 193 -2.20 -13.11 -4.92
CA ALA A 193 -0.96 -12.34 -4.79
C ALA A 193 0.32 -13.19 -4.93
N ILE A 194 0.28 -14.49 -4.62
CA ILE A 194 1.38 -15.43 -4.90
C ILE A 194 1.66 -15.48 -6.40
N TRP A 195 0.62 -15.62 -7.22
CA TRP A 195 0.75 -15.61 -8.69
C TRP A 195 1.27 -14.26 -9.19
N LEU A 196 0.74 -13.16 -8.67
CA LEU A 196 1.22 -11.81 -9.00
C LEU A 196 2.69 -11.62 -8.62
N GLY A 197 3.15 -12.17 -7.50
CA GLY A 197 4.55 -12.15 -7.09
C GLY A 197 5.48 -12.81 -8.11
N ALA A 198 5.08 -13.96 -8.67
CA ALA A 198 5.85 -14.63 -9.71
C ALA A 198 5.88 -13.83 -11.02
N ILE A 199 4.70 -13.36 -11.46
CA ILE A 199 4.54 -12.76 -12.78
C ILE A 199 4.95 -11.28 -12.81
N GLN A 200 4.44 -10.47 -11.90
CA GLN A 200 4.71 -9.03 -11.85
C GLN A 200 5.91 -8.65 -10.97
N GLY A 201 6.34 -9.56 -10.10
CA GLY A 201 7.56 -9.42 -9.30
C GLY A 201 8.77 -9.99 -10.04
N PHE A 202 8.98 -11.31 -9.97
CA PHE A 202 10.21 -11.93 -10.49
C PHE A 202 10.34 -11.89 -12.01
N ALA A 203 9.26 -12.20 -12.75
CA ALA A 203 9.28 -12.14 -14.21
C ALA A 203 9.17 -10.69 -14.75
N GLY A 204 8.79 -9.73 -13.90
CA GLY A 204 8.70 -8.31 -14.27
C GLY A 204 7.66 -7.99 -15.33
N VAL A 205 6.64 -8.84 -15.50
CA VAL A 205 5.59 -8.63 -16.51
C VAL A 205 4.69 -7.48 -16.07
N SER A 206 4.52 -6.49 -16.94
CA SER A 206 3.56 -5.40 -16.81
C SER A 206 2.87 -5.12 -18.14
N VAL A 207 1.69 -4.52 -18.07
CA VAL A 207 0.99 -3.97 -19.24
C VAL A 207 0.99 -2.46 -19.08
N ALA A 208 1.47 -1.77 -20.10
CA ALA A 208 1.48 -0.31 -20.20
C ALA A 208 0.26 0.18 -20.99
#